data_AF-A0A961V8M6-F1
#
_entry.id   AF-A0A961V8M6-F1
#
_cell.length_a   1.000
_cell.length_b   1.000
_cell.length_c   1.000
_cell.angle_alpha   90.00
_cell.angle_beta   90.00
_cell.angle_gamma   90.00
#
_symmetry.space_group_name_H-M   'P 1'
#
loop_
_entity.id
_entity.type
_entity.pdbx_description
1 polymer ?
#
loop_
_entity_poly.entity_id
_entity_poly.type
_entity_poly.pdbx_seq_one_letter_code
_entity_poly.pdbx_strand_id
1 'polypeptide(L)'
;MAVYTDVSDDDIADLVARYDIGEPLSFRGIAEGVENTNYILHTDRAQFILTLYEKRVDPADLPFFMDLMGHLNGNGIACPAPVADREGKVLQTVADRPAAVFTFLEGLWVRRPHVRHCARLGDVLGRFHTVSRTFPGKRINALSIAGWAKLVDDCVGRADEVVAGLSGEIEAELDHLSRNWPDGLPIGVIHADLFPD
;
A
#
# COMPACT_ATOMS: atom_id res chain seq x y z
N MET A 1 13.35 -7.93 -9.45
CA MET A 1 13.28 -7.13 -10.69
C MET A 1 11.98 -6.34 -10.60
N ALA A 2 12.05 -5.02 -10.52
CA ALA A 2 10.84 -4.19 -10.39
C ALA A 2 9.91 -4.47 -11.58
N VAL A 3 8.64 -4.76 -11.29
CA VAL A 3 7.62 -4.89 -12.33
C VAL A 3 7.23 -3.47 -12.69
N TYR A 4 7.55 -3.05 -13.90
CA TYR A 4 7.24 -1.72 -14.42
C TYR A 4 6.41 -1.90 -15.69
N THR A 5 5.13 -1.57 -15.60
CA THR A 5 4.22 -1.54 -16.75
C THR A 5 4.33 -0.19 -17.43
N ASP A 6 4.84 -0.17 -18.66
CA ASP A 6 4.89 1.04 -19.47
C ASP A 6 3.47 1.43 -19.93
N VAL A 7 3.12 2.70 -19.81
CA VAL A 7 1.79 3.23 -20.17
C VAL A 7 1.98 4.27 -21.26
N SER A 8 1.23 4.14 -22.36
CA SER A 8 1.37 5.03 -23.51
C SER A 8 0.74 6.41 -23.26
N ASP A 9 1.16 7.42 -24.01
CA ASP A 9 0.56 8.76 -23.98
C ASP A 9 -0.96 8.69 -24.26
N ASP A 10 -1.37 7.84 -25.21
CA ASP A 10 -2.77 7.63 -25.57
C ASP A 10 -3.57 7.02 -24.41
N ASP A 11 -3.03 5.99 -23.72
CA ASP A 11 -3.67 5.38 -22.55
C ASP A 11 -3.84 6.39 -21.39
N ILE A 12 -2.84 7.26 -21.17
CA ILE A 12 -2.93 8.32 -20.17
C ILE A 12 -3.99 9.35 -20.55
N ALA A 13 -4.03 9.77 -21.82
CA ALA A 13 -5.04 10.72 -22.30
C ALA A 13 -6.46 10.16 -22.14
N ASP A 14 -6.66 8.90 -22.55
CA ASP A 14 -7.94 8.18 -22.41
C ASP A 14 -8.35 8.03 -20.94
N LEU A 15 -7.40 7.72 -20.06
CA LEU A 15 -7.66 7.65 -18.62
C LEU A 15 -8.10 9.02 -18.09
N VAL A 16 -7.31 10.07 -18.32
CA VAL A 16 -7.54 11.42 -17.76
C VAL A 16 -8.85 12.02 -18.24
N ALA A 17 -9.25 11.75 -19.48
CA ALA A 17 -10.54 12.20 -20.05
C ALA A 17 -11.76 11.73 -19.24
N ARG A 18 -11.63 10.65 -18.46
CA ARG A 18 -12.70 10.12 -17.60
C ARG A 18 -12.88 10.91 -16.30
N TYR A 19 -11.90 11.71 -15.91
CA TYR A 19 -11.87 12.46 -14.67
C TYR A 19 -12.21 13.95 -14.88
N ASP A 20 -12.50 14.66 -13.79
CA ASP A 20 -12.55 16.13 -13.78
C ASP A 20 -11.30 16.71 -13.08
N ILE A 21 -10.13 16.28 -13.55
CA ILE A 21 -8.82 16.67 -12.99
C ILE A 21 -8.01 17.58 -13.89
N GLY A 22 -8.59 18.07 -15.00
CA GLY A 22 -7.90 18.92 -15.96
C GLY A 22 -7.27 18.16 -17.12
N GLU A 23 -6.47 18.86 -17.91
CA GLU A 23 -5.77 18.30 -19.09
C GLU A 23 -4.38 17.77 -18.71
N PRO A 24 -3.94 16.61 -19.23
CA PRO A 24 -2.63 16.07 -18.93
C PRO A 24 -1.52 16.96 -19.53
N LEU A 25 -0.60 17.43 -18.68
CA LEU A 25 0.57 18.21 -19.09
C LEU A 25 1.84 17.35 -19.21
N SER A 26 2.00 16.42 -18.27
CA SER A 26 3.11 15.46 -18.29
C SER A 26 2.81 14.29 -17.36
N PHE A 27 3.36 13.13 -17.65
CA PHE A 27 3.42 12.02 -16.71
C PHE A 27 4.83 11.43 -16.66
N ARG A 28 5.21 10.87 -15.52
CA ARG A 28 6.55 10.31 -15.33
C ARG A 28 6.50 9.12 -14.39
N GLY A 29 7.06 8.00 -14.84
CA GLY A 29 7.25 6.82 -14.00
C GLY A 29 8.13 7.10 -12.79
N ILE A 30 7.74 6.55 -11.65
CA ILE A 30 8.50 6.55 -10.41
C ILE A 30 9.22 5.20 -10.34
N ALA A 31 10.54 5.23 -10.46
CA ALA A 31 11.36 4.02 -10.41
C ALA A 31 11.53 3.44 -8.98
N GLU A 32 11.05 4.16 -7.97
CA GLU A 32 11.08 3.75 -6.56
C GLU A 32 9.82 2.94 -6.25
N GLY A 33 9.98 1.64 -6.03
CA GLY A 33 8.89 0.71 -5.74
C GLY A 33 9.19 -0.69 -6.26
N VAL A 34 8.84 -1.71 -5.47
CA VAL A 34 9.06 -3.12 -5.84
C VAL A 34 7.77 -3.86 -6.21
N GLU A 35 6.62 -3.30 -5.85
CA GLU A 35 5.33 -4.02 -5.89
C GLU A 35 4.34 -3.50 -6.93
N ASN A 36 4.29 -2.19 -7.17
CA ASN A 36 3.34 -1.55 -8.09
C ASN A 36 4.07 -0.59 -9.02
N THR A 37 3.51 -0.38 -10.20
CA THR A 37 3.99 0.67 -11.09
C THR A 37 3.33 1.99 -10.70
N ASN A 38 4.12 3.03 -10.44
CA ASN A 38 3.62 4.35 -10.06
C ASN A 38 4.05 5.41 -11.06
N TYR A 39 3.17 6.34 -11.36
CA TYR A 39 3.42 7.50 -12.21
C TYR A 39 3.01 8.78 -11.48
N ILE A 40 3.84 9.81 -11.54
CA ILE A 40 3.41 11.17 -11.24
C ILE A 40 2.66 11.66 -12.47
N LEU A 41 1.40 12.03 -12.31
CA LEU A 41 0.55 12.64 -13.33
C LEU A 41 0.38 14.12 -12.99
N HIS A 42 0.82 15.00 -13.89
CA HIS A 42 0.66 16.44 -13.74
C HIS A 42 -0.38 16.93 -14.74
N THR A 43 -1.41 17.60 -14.24
CA THR A 43 -2.43 18.26 -15.05
C THR A 43 -2.34 19.78 -14.88
N ASP A 44 -3.11 20.52 -15.66
CA ASP A 44 -3.25 21.98 -15.51
C ASP A 44 -3.96 22.41 -14.22
N ARG A 45 -4.54 21.47 -13.46
CA ARG A 45 -5.17 21.74 -12.15
C ARG A 45 -4.30 21.35 -10.97
N ALA A 46 -3.67 20.17 -11.00
CA ALA A 46 -2.91 19.64 -9.87
C ALA A 46 -1.98 18.48 -10.26
N GLN A 47 -1.24 17.98 -9.27
CA GLN A 47 -0.49 16.73 -9.36
C GLN A 47 -1.28 15.58 -8.73
N PHE A 48 -1.10 14.40 -9.33
CA PHE A 48 -1.72 13.15 -8.92
C PHE A 48 -0.70 12.02 -8.99
N ILE A 49 -1.02 10.91 -8.33
CA ILE A 49 -0.30 9.64 -8.49
C ILE A 49 -1.22 8.66 -9.20
N LEU A 50 -0.77 8.11 -10.32
CA LEU A 50 -1.39 6.95 -10.95
C LEU A 50 -0.64 5.70 -10.49
N THR A 51 -1.35 4.76 -9.88
CA THR A 51 -0.80 3.46 -9.48
C THR A 51 -1.47 2.36 -10.30
N LEU A 52 -0.66 1.51 -10.94
CA LEU A 52 -1.09 0.26 -11.57
C LEU A 52 -0.72 -0.89 -10.64
N TYR A 53 -1.71 -1.69 -10.28
CA TYR A 53 -1.55 -2.82 -9.38
C TYR A 53 -1.00 -4.03 -10.12
N GLU A 54 0.18 -4.48 -9.71
CA GLU A 54 0.81 -5.64 -10.31
C GLU A 54 0.35 -6.94 -9.65
N LYS A 55 0.88 -8.07 -10.11
CA LYS A 55 0.41 -9.43 -9.79
C LYS A 55 0.39 -9.80 -8.30
N ARG A 56 1.02 -9.01 -7.43
CA ARG A 56 1.08 -9.28 -5.98
C ARG A 56 -0.16 -8.85 -5.23
N VAL A 57 -1.00 -7.98 -5.81
CA VAL A 57 -2.22 -7.52 -5.17
C VAL A 57 -3.41 -8.31 -5.72
N ASP A 58 -4.18 -8.93 -4.82
CA ASP A 58 -5.46 -9.53 -5.19
C ASP A 58 -6.45 -8.39 -5.55
N PRO A 59 -6.98 -8.33 -6.79
CA PRO A 59 -7.95 -7.31 -7.16
C PRO A 59 -9.17 -7.25 -6.25
N ALA A 60 -9.54 -8.36 -5.58
CA ALA A 60 -10.64 -8.41 -4.62
C ALA A 60 -10.36 -7.63 -3.33
N ASP A 61 -9.08 -7.39 -2.99
CA ASP A 61 -8.67 -6.58 -1.84
C ASP A 61 -8.64 -5.08 -2.15
N LEU A 62 -8.56 -4.68 -3.43
CA LEU A 62 -8.45 -3.27 -3.82
C LEU A 62 -9.56 -2.37 -3.26
N PRO A 63 -10.84 -2.77 -3.27
CA PRO A 63 -11.91 -1.97 -2.66
C PRO A 63 -11.65 -1.66 -1.18
N PHE A 64 -11.14 -2.62 -0.40
CA PHE A 64 -10.81 -2.40 1.00
C PHE A 64 -9.78 -1.28 1.18
N PHE A 65 -8.72 -1.27 0.37
CA PHE A 65 -7.69 -0.23 0.45
C PHE A 65 -8.21 1.14 0.02
N MET A 66 -9.02 1.20 -1.05
CA MET A 66 -9.57 2.46 -1.55
C MET A 66 -10.51 3.07 -0.53
N ASP A 67 -11.45 2.27 -0.03
CA ASP A 67 -12.46 2.70 0.94
C ASP A 67 -11.79 3.11 2.27
N LEU A 68 -10.76 2.39 2.70
CA LEU A 68 -10.00 2.74 3.90
C LEU A 68 -9.29 4.09 3.73
N MET A 69 -8.58 4.31 2.62
CA MET A 69 -7.90 5.58 2.37
C MET A 69 -8.89 6.74 2.27
N GLY A 70 -10.03 6.54 1.59
CA GLY A 70 -11.12 7.53 1.54
C GLY A 70 -11.67 7.86 2.94
N HIS A 71 -11.93 6.84 3.76
CA HIS A 71 -12.39 7.01 5.14
C HIS A 71 -11.38 7.76 6.01
N LEU A 72 -10.10 7.40 5.94
CA LEU A 72 -9.04 8.05 6.71
C LEU A 72 -8.86 9.51 6.31
N ASN A 73 -8.78 9.79 5.00
CA ASN A 73 -8.65 11.15 4.48
C ASN A 73 -9.85 12.02 4.86
N GLY A 74 -11.07 11.51 4.67
CA GLY A 74 -12.31 12.20 5.05
C GLY A 74 -12.44 12.50 6.55
N ASN A 75 -11.69 11.79 7.39
CA ASN A 75 -11.61 12.01 8.84
C ASN A 75 -10.31 12.73 9.28
N GLY A 76 -9.61 13.39 8.35
CA GLY A 76 -8.50 14.30 8.64
C GLY A 76 -7.16 13.62 8.94
N ILE A 77 -6.97 12.37 8.48
CA ILE A 77 -5.64 11.75 8.37
C ILE A 77 -5.03 12.18 7.03
N ALA A 78 -3.80 12.71 7.06
CA ALA A 78 -3.08 13.07 5.85
C ALA A 78 -2.53 11.81 5.16
N CYS A 79 -3.35 11.19 4.32
CA CYS A 79 -2.98 10.10 3.42
C CYS A 79 -3.47 10.42 2.00
N PRO A 80 -2.91 9.76 0.95
CA PRO A 80 -3.42 9.90 -0.40
C PRO A 80 -4.92 9.55 -0.43
N ALA A 81 -5.71 10.35 -1.15
CA ALA A 81 -7.13 10.10 -1.33
C ALA A 81 -7.36 9.50 -2.73
N PRO A 82 -8.10 8.40 -2.85
CA PRO A 82 -8.50 7.90 -4.17
C PRO A 82 -9.39 8.94 -4.86
N VAL A 83 -9.08 9.25 -6.11
CA VAL A 83 -9.86 10.14 -6.96
C VAL A 83 -10.85 9.31 -7.75
N ALA A 84 -12.13 9.63 -7.63
CA ALA A 84 -13.18 9.02 -8.43
C ALA A 84 -13.28 9.69 -9.81
N ASP A 85 -13.61 8.91 -10.83
CA ASP A 85 -13.92 9.45 -12.16
C ASP A 85 -15.29 10.16 -12.17
N ARG A 86 -15.67 10.71 -13.32
CA ARG A 86 -16.96 11.41 -13.50
C ARG A 86 -18.19 10.54 -13.23
N GLU A 87 -18.03 9.21 -13.24
CA GLU A 87 -19.08 8.24 -12.95
C GLU A 87 -19.04 7.74 -11.49
N GLY A 88 -18.10 8.26 -10.68
CA GLY A 88 -17.92 7.87 -9.28
C GLY A 88 -17.07 6.60 -9.10
N LYS A 89 -16.44 6.09 -10.16
CA LYS A 89 -15.62 4.88 -10.11
C LYS A 89 -14.18 5.21 -9.74
N VAL A 90 -13.67 4.56 -8.69
CA VAL A 90 -12.28 4.73 -8.23
C VAL A 90 -11.31 3.83 -8.98
N LEU A 91 -11.63 2.54 -9.10
CA LEU A 91 -10.77 1.55 -9.77
C LEU A 91 -10.98 1.56 -11.28
N GLN A 92 -9.90 1.68 -12.02
CA GLN A 92 -9.85 1.66 -13.47
C GLN A 92 -9.04 0.47 -13.99
N THR A 93 -9.01 0.35 -15.32
CA THR A 93 -8.13 -0.57 -16.01
C THR A 93 -7.29 0.24 -16.99
N VAL A 94 -5.97 0.08 -16.92
CA VAL A 94 -4.99 0.75 -17.79
C VAL A 94 -3.92 -0.28 -18.14
N ALA A 95 -3.57 -0.40 -19.43
CA ALA A 95 -2.62 -1.42 -19.91
C ALA A 95 -2.93 -2.83 -19.36
N ASP A 96 -4.20 -3.23 -19.38
CA ASP A 96 -4.73 -4.50 -18.84
C ASP A 96 -4.52 -4.73 -17.34
N ARG A 97 -4.17 -3.69 -16.57
CA ARG A 97 -3.98 -3.77 -15.11
C ARG A 97 -5.03 -2.94 -14.37
N PRO A 98 -5.49 -3.40 -13.19
CA PRO A 98 -6.22 -2.53 -12.27
C PRO A 98 -5.38 -1.30 -11.95
N ALA A 99 -6.00 -0.13 -11.94
CA ALA A 99 -5.33 1.14 -11.68
C ALA A 99 -6.19 2.06 -10.84
N ALA A 100 -5.56 3.01 -10.14
CA ALA A 100 -6.24 4.07 -9.42
C ALA A 100 -5.44 5.36 -9.48
N VAL A 101 -6.16 6.49 -9.48
CA VAL A 101 -5.58 7.83 -9.38
C VAL A 101 -5.74 8.31 -7.95
N PHE A 102 -4.69 8.86 -7.37
CA PHE A 102 -4.65 9.40 -6.02
C PHE A 102 -4.25 10.87 -6.02
N THR A 103 -4.69 11.60 -5.01
CA THR A 103 -4.14 12.93 -4.73
C THR A 103 -2.65 12.84 -4.42
N PHE A 104 -1.88 13.82 -4.89
CA PHE A 104 -0.48 13.95 -4.54
C PHE A 104 -0.33 14.53 -3.11
N LEU A 105 0.56 13.95 -2.31
CA LEU A 105 0.93 14.50 -1.00
C LEU A 105 2.26 15.25 -1.11
N GLU A 106 2.26 16.52 -0.72
CA GLU A 106 3.48 17.28 -0.62
C GLU A 106 4.36 16.80 0.54
N GLY A 107 5.67 16.85 0.32
CA GLY A 107 6.67 16.52 1.32
C GLY A 107 7.66 15.48 0.82
N LEU A 108 8.55 15.09 1.72
CA LEU A 108 9.54 14.05 1.50
C LEU A 108 9.57 13.17 2.73
N TRP A 109 9.76 11.87 2.50
CA TRP A 109 9.98 10.93 3.58
C TRP A 109 11.34 11.18 4.25
N VAL A 110 11.42 10.89 5.56
CA VAL A 110 12.58 11.29 6.37
C VAL A 110 13.64 10.19 6.35
N ARG A 111 14.71 10.39 5.58
CA ARG A 111 15.84 9.45 5.46
C ARG A 111 16.56 9.12 6.77
N ARG A 112 16.59 10.06 7.71
CA ARG A 112 17.23 9.91 9.03
C ARG A 112 16.26 10.38 10.11
N PRO A 113 15.37 9.49 10.60
CA PRO A 113 14.40 9.86 11.61
C PRO A 113 15.10 10.25 12.92
N HIS A 114 14.53 11.23 13.61
CA HIS A 114 14.93 11.69 14.94
C HIS A 114 13.76 11.47 15.90
N VAL A 115 14.00 11.53 17.21
CA VAL A 115 12.98 11.31 18.25
C VAL A 115 11.69 12.12 17.99
N ARG A 116 11.81 13.38 17.54
CA ARG A 116 10.64 14.22 17.19
C ARG A 116 9.79 13.64 16.05
N HIS A 117 10.41 12.97 15.08
CA HIS A 117 9.71 12.33 13.96
C HIS A 117 8.99 11.07 14.46
N CYS A 118 9.62 10.26 15.31
CA CYS A 118 9.01 9.09 15.94
C CYS A 118 7.81 9.47 16.82
N ALA A 119 7.93 10.54 17.61
CA ALA A 119 6.82 11.06 18.41
C ALA A 119 5.64 11.47 17.52
N ARG A 120 5.92 12.20 16.44
CA ARG A 120 4.87 12.60 15.49
C ARG A 120 4.24 11.41 14.76
N LEU A 121 5.03 10.40 14.40
CA LEU A 121 4.54 9.15 13.83
C LEU A 121 3.59 8.44 14.81
N GLY A 122 3.96 8.37 16.09
CA GLY A 122 3.11 7.80 17.14
C GLY A 122 1.77 8.51 17.27
N ASP A 123 1.76 9.85 17.26
CA ASP A 123 0.51 10.64 17.28
C ASP A 123 -0.40 10.31 16.09
N VAL A 124 0.18 10.27 14.89
CA VAL A 124 -0.57 10.00 13.65
C VAL A 124 -1.06 8.56 13.63
N LEU A 125 -0.25 7.59 14.03
CA LEU A 125 -0.63 6.18 14.08
C LEU A 125 -1.73 5.91 15.12
N GLY A 126 -1.67 6.57 16.28
CA GLY A 126 -2.75 6.52 17.28
C GLY A 126 -4.07 7.09 16.74
N ARG A 127 -4.00 8.21 16.00
CA ARG A 127 -5.17 8.78 15.32
C ARG A 127 -5.69 7.86 14.21
N PHE A 128 -4.81 7.27 13.41
CA PHE A 128 -5.15 6.28 12.38
C PHE A 128 -5.94 5.12 12.99
N HIS A 129 -5.44 4.51 14.07
CA HIS A 129 -6.14 3.41 14.75
C HIS A 129 -7.47 3.85 15.36
N THR A 130 -7.58 5.09 15.84
CA THR A 130 -8.83 5.59 16.43
C THR A 130 -9.89 5.84 15.36
N VAL A 131 -9.52 6.50 14.26
CA VAL A 131 -10.41 6.81 13.13
C VAL A 131 -10.86 5.54 12.41
N SER A 132 -9.98 4.56 12.27
CA SER A 132 -10.31 3.32 11.57
C SER A 132 -11.30 2.42 12.33
N ARG A 133 -11.60 2.70 13.61
CA ARG A 133 -12.61 1.94 14.38
C ARG A 133 -14.02 2.07 13.81
N THR A 134 -14.33 3.16 13.12
CA THR A 134 -15.64 3.39 12.50
C THR A 134 -15.69 2.93 11.04
N PHE A 135 -14.56 2.43 10.50
CA PHE A 135 -14.50 1.87 9.16
C PHE A 135 -15.12 0.46 9.15
N PRO A 136 -16.12 0.17 8.30
CA PRO A 136 -16.81 -1.13 8.31
C PRO A 136 -16.03 -2.25 7.60
N GLY A 137 -15.06 -1.91 6.74
CA GLY A 137 -14.33 -2.86 5.94
C GLY A 137 -13.45 -3.78 6.78
N LYS A 138 -13.30 -5.03 6.35
CA LYS A 138 -12.45 -6.04 6.99
C LYS A 138 -11.61 -6.76 5.96
N ARG A 139 -10.35 -6.99 6.32
CA ARG A 139 -9.40 -7.79 5.55
C ARG A 139 -8.52 -8.56 6.52
N ILE A 140 -8.34 -9.86 6.29
CA ILE A 140 -7.47 -10.69 7.10
C ILE A 140 -6.02 -10.36 6.75
N ASN A 141 -5.16 -10.20 7.76
CA ASN A 141 -3.74 -10.00 7.52
C ASN A 141 -3.12 -11.31 6.98
N ALA A 142 -2.77 -11.30 5.69
CA ALA A 142 -2.13 -12.44 5.04
C ALA A 142 -0.70 -12.70 5.54
N LEU A 143 -0.05 -11.73 6.22
CA LEU A 143 1.29 -11.82 6.79
C LEU A 143 1.26 -11.92 8.32
N SER A 144 0.40 -12.79 8.83
CA SER A 144 0.35 -13.22 10.24
C SER A 144 0.80 -14.69 10.35
N ILE A 145 0.64 -15.33 11.53
CA ILE A 145 1.07 -16.72 11.82
C ILE A 145 0.82 -17.70 10.67
N ALA A 146 -0.40 -17.71 10.11
CA ALA A 146 -0.75 -18.62 9.01
C ALA A 146 0.04 -18.33 7.71
N GLY A 147 0.31 -17.05 7.43
CA GLY A 147 1.14 -16.63 6.31
C GLY A 147 2.61 -16.94 6.52
N TRP A 148 3.11 -16.76 7.74
CA TRP A 148 4.49 -17.06 8.08
C TRP A 148 4.80 -18.54 7.93
N ALA A 149 3.90 -19.43 8.36
CA ALA A 149 4.06 -20.87 8.15
C ALA A 149 4.28 -21.21 6.66
N LYS A 150 3.46 -20.63 5.78
CA LYS A 150 3.63 -20.80 4.32
C LYS A 150 4.96 -20.24 3.81
N LEU A 151 5.40 -19.08 4.29
CA LEU A 151 6.68 -18.50 3.89
C LEU A 151 7.87 -19.35 4.34
N VAL A 152 7.78 -19.96 5.53
CA VAL A 152 8.80 -20.90 6.02
C VAL A 152 8.83 -22.14 5.15
N ASP A 153 7.66 -22.73 4.83
CA ASP A 153 7.55 -23.87 3.92
C ASP A 153 8.18 -23.59 2.54
N ASP A 154 7.97 -22.39 1.99
CA ASP A 154 8.54 -21.97 0.71
C ASP A 154 10.08 -21.82 0.75
N CYS A 155 10.69 -21.73 1.94
CA CYS A 155 12.13 -21.56 2.14
C CYS A 155 12.85 -22.84 2.63
N VAL A 156 12.13 -23.95 2.80
CA VAL A 156 12.67 -25.21 3.34
C VAL A 156 13.90 -25.67 2.56
N GLY A 157 14.96 -26.01 3.29
CA GLY A 157 16.22 -26.51 2.74
C GLY A 157 17.13 -25.46 2.12
N ARG A 158 16.72 -24.18 2.09
CA ARG A 158 17.51 -23.07 1.51
C ARG A 158 17.90 -22.00 2.52
N ALA A 159 17.27 -21.95 3.69
CA ALA A 159 17.60 -20.96 4.71
C ALA A 159 19.07 -21.07 5.17
N ASP A 160 19.60 -22.29 5.26
CA ASP A 160 21.02 -22.53 5.61
C ASP A 160 22.02 -22.06 4.55
N GLU A 161 21.57 -21.77 3.31
CA GLU A 161 22.40 -21.12 2.29
C GLU A 161 22.75 -19.67 2.67
N VAL A 162 21.92 -19.02 3.51
CA VAL A 162 22.13 -17.66 4.00
C VAL A 162 23.11 -17.67 5.17
N VAL A 163 22.81 -18.46 6.21
CA VAL A 163 23.66 -18.70 7.38
C VAL A 163 23.40 -20.12 7.88
N ALA A 164 24.46 -20.88 8.16
CA ALA A 164 24.34 -22.24 8.68
C ALA A 164 23.55 -22.27 10.01
N GLY A 165 22.57 -23.18 10.11
CA GLY A 165 21.70 -23.33 11.28
C GLY A 165 20.46 -22.43 11.29
N LEU A 166 20.30 -21.53 10.31
CA LEU A 166 19.16 -20.61 10.25
C LEU A 166 17.82 -21.34 10.11
N SER A 167 17.77 -22.47 9.42
CA SER A 167 16.52 -23.25 9.24
C SER A 167 15.95 -23.67 10.60
N GLY A 168 16.79 -24.23 11.48
CA GLY A 168 16.38 -24.66 12.80
C GLY A 168 15.97 -23.51 13.72
N GLU A 169 16.60 -22.34 13.58
CA GLU A 169 16.23 -21.13 14.32
C GLU A 169 14.85 -20.61 13.91
N ILE A 170 14.59 -20.53 12.60
CA ILE A 170 13.28 -20.10 12.06
C ILE A 170 12.17 -21.06 12.48
N GLU A 171 12.39 -22.38 12.36
CA GLU A 171 11.41 -23.40 12.75
C GLU A 171 11.08 -23.32 14.24
N ALA A 172 12.10 -23.22 15.10
CA ALA A 172 11.91 -23.12 16.55
C ALA A 172 11.16 -21.85 16.95
N GLU A 173 11.46 -20.71 16.32
CA GLU A 173 10.79 -19.44 16.60
C GLU A 173 9.34 -19.44 16.10
N LEU A 174 9.07 -19.96 14.89
CA LEU A 174 7.71 -20.09 14.37
C LEU A 174 6.85 -20.98 15.29
N ASP A 175 7.41 -22.09 15.77
CA ASP A 175 6.77 -22.98 16.74
C ASP A 175 6.44 -22.26 18.05
N HIS A 176 7.39 -21.47 18.56
CA HIS A 176 7.20 -20.67 19.76
C HIS A 176 6.07 -19.64 19.57
N LEU A 177 6.15 -18.84 18.50
CA LEU A 177 5.16 -17.81 18.19
C LEU A 177 3.77 -18.40 17.96
N SER A 178 3.67 -19.54 17.26
CA SER A 178 2.38 -20.20 17.01
C SER A 178 1.68 -20.67 18.29
N ARG A 179 2.45 -21.09 19.30
CA ARG A 179 1.91 -21.52 20.62
C ARG A 179 1.60 -20.36 21.56
N ASN A 180 2.31 -19.24 21.41
CA ASN A 180 2.25 -18.10 22.34
C ASN A 180 1.68 -16.82 21.68
N TRP A 181 1.06 -16.94 20.50
CA TRP A 181 0.50 -15.80 19.81
C TRP A 181 -0.59 -15.16 20.68
N PRO A 182 -0.52 -13.85 20.96
CA PRO A 182 -1.42 -13.24 21.92
C PRO A 182 -2.87 -13.25 21.42
N ASP A 183 -3.77 -13.60 22.32
CA ASP A 183 -5.21 -13.40 22.16
C ASP A 183 -5.72 -12.28 23.10
N GLY A 184 -6.96 -11.83 22.89
CA GLY A 184 -7.60 -10.84 23.77
C GLY A 184 -7.09 -9.40 23.67
N LEU A 185 -6.17 -9.09 22.74
CA LEU A 185 -5.74 -7.73 22.46
C LEU A 185 -6.79 -6.96 21.62
N PRO A 186 -6.82 -5.62 21.67
CA PRO A 186 -7.66 -4.82 20.79
C PRO A 186 -7.38 -5.11 19.31
N ILE A 187 -8.45 -5.34 18.54
CA ILE A 187 -8.38 -5.61 17.10
C ILE A 187 -8.96 -4.42 16.33
N GLY A 188 -8.28 -4.04 15.26
CA GLY A 188 -8.71 -3.00 14.34
C GLY A 188 -7.88 -3.01 13.06
N VAL A 189 -8.13 -2.05 12.19
CA VAL A 189 -7.28 -1.84 11.01
C VAL A 189 -5.91 -1.34 11.45
N ILE A 190 -4.87 -1.94 10.90
CA ILE A 190 -3.47 -1.54 11.05
C ILE A 190 -2.90 -1.20 9.65
N HIS A 191 -1.83 -0.39 9.59
CA HIS A 191 -1.11 -0.16 8.34
C HIS A 191 -0.35 -1.42 7.87
N ALA A 192 0.19 -2.19 8.83
CA ALA A 192 0.95 -3.43 8.62
C ALA A 192 2.26 -3.31 7.80
N ASP A 193 2.66 -2.11 7.39
CA ASP A 193 3.84 -1.88 6.54
C ASP A 193 4.36 -0.43 6.67
N LEU A 194 4.44 0.10 7.89
CA LEU A 194 4.74 1.52 8.14
C LEU A 194 6.23 1.73 8.38
N PHE A 195 7.00 1.81 7.30
CA PHE A 195 8.43 2.10 7.27
C PHE A 195 8.69 3.62 7.10
N PRO A 196 9.95 4.08 7.19
CA PRO A 196 10.27 5.48 6.97
C PRO A 196 9.94 6.01 5.57
N ASP A 197 9.92 5.14 4.56
CA ASP A 197 9.62 5.40 3.14
C ASP A 197 8.17 5.09 2.76
#